data_AF-A0A1I6QA15-F1
#
_entry.id   AF-A0A1I6QA15-F1
#
_cell.length_a   1.000
_cell.length_b   1.000
_cell.length_c   1.000
_cell.angle_alpha   90.00
_cell.angle_beta   90.00
_cell.angle_gamma   90.00
#
_symmetry.space_group_name_H-M   'P 1'
#
loop_
_entity.id
_entity.type
_entity.pdbx_description
1 polymer ?
#
loop_
_entity_poly.entity_id
_entity_poly.type
_entity_poly.pdbx_seq_one_letter_code
_entity_poly.pdbx_strand_id
1 'polypeptide(L)'
;MTTNTNSNIHLRPRFKMELNENQDDLISKFKANLSDGDCKYCSKIVDGHIVIDVPKNENHFWSPQLNIEIEQTDIDKTIVKGLFGPKPQVWTLFMFFHFAVAVAFIGFAVMAYVQWSLKTDFSLALTIVIALPIVWVLMYFLGRLGKSTGNKQMDELYQFMMKTLQK
;
A
#
# COMPACT_ATOMS: atom_id res chain seq x y z
N MET A 1 -5.11 -21.44 17.01
CA MET A 1 -4.91 -20.43 15.95
C MET A 1 -3.94 -21.01 14.92
N THR A 2 -4.42 -21.38 13.73
CA THR A 2 -3.57 -21.81 12.62
C THR A 2 -3.25 -20.60 11.75
N THR A 3 -2.09 -19.98 11.99
CA THR A 3 -1.60 -18.85 11.20
C THR A 3 -0.87 -19.36 9.96
N ASN A 4 -1.53 -19.35 8.80
CA ASN A 4 -0.84 -19.57 7.52
C ASN A 4 -0.12 -18.27 7.11
N THR A 5 1.12 -18.08 7.61
CA THR A 5 1.99 -16.99 7.17
C THR A 5 2.66 -17.37 5.85
N ASN A 6 2.03 -17.03 4.73
CA ASN A 6 2.61 -17.24 3.41
C ASN A 6 3.81 -16.30 3.17
N SER A 7 5.02 -16.84 3.33
CA SER A 7 6.29 -16.49 2.65
C SER A 7 6.77 -15.02 2.61
N ASN A 8 8.02 -14.80 3.05
CA ASN A 8 8.79 -13.54 3.11
C ASN A 8 9.01 -12.78 1.77
N ILE A 9 8.41 -13.22 0.67
CA ILE A 9 8.68 -12.70 -0.70
C ILE A 9 7.56 -11.77 -1.20
N HIS A 10 6.42 -11.67 -0.50
CA HIS A 10 5.27 -10.94 -1.02
C HIS A 10 5.39 -9.41 -0.86
N LEU A 11 5.25 -8.70 -1.99
CA LEU A 11 5.24 -7.23 -2.08
C LEU A 11 4.16 -6.57 -1.20
N ARG A 12 3.10 -7.31 -0.86
CA ARG A 12 2.07 -6.95 0.13
C ARG A 12 1.80 -8.18 1.01
N PRO A 13 2.33 -8.22 2.24
CA PRO A 13 2.07 -9.31 3.16
C PRO A 13 0.56 -9.46 3.39
N ARG A 14 0.08 -10.68 3.23
CA ARG A 14 -1.31 -11.07 3.48
C ARG A 14 -1.30 -12.17 4.52
N PHE A 15 -2.26 -12.14 5.41
CA PHE A 15 -2.48 -13.23 6.36
C PHE A 15 -3.96 -13.59 6.40
N LYS A 16 -4.21 -14.86 6.70
CA LYS A 16 -5.56 -15.41 6.90
C LYS A 16 -5.56 -16.12 8.24
N MET A 17 -6.57 -15.84 9.06
CA MET A 17 -6.78 -16.49 10.35
C MET A 17 -8.23 -16.97 10.43
N GLU A 18 -8.41 -18.15 10.99
CA GLU A 18 -9.74 -18.73 11.23
C GLU A 18 -10.02 -18.66 12.73
N LEU A 19 -11.17 -18.07 13.08
CA LEU A 19 -11.60 -17.83 14.45
C LEU A 19 -12.98 -18.45 14.66
N ASN A 20 -13.20 -19.03 15.84
CA ASN A 20 -14.47 -19.60 16.24
C ASN A 20 -15.28 -18.54 17.01
N GLU A 21 -15.48 -17.37 16.41
CA GLU A 21 -16.25 -16.26 16.97
C GLU A 21 -17.20 -15.72 15.90
N ASN A 22 -18.33 -15.11 16.30
CA ASN A 22 -19.25 -14.46 15.39
C ASN A 22 -18.62 -13.18 14.80
N GLN A 23 -18.92 -12.88 13.54
CA GLN A 23 -18.50 -11.67 12.85
C GLN A 23 -18.89 -10.38 13.60
N ASP A 24 -20.11 -10.30 14.13
CA ASP A 24 -20.60 -9.10 14.81
C ASP A 24 -19.86 -8.83 16.12
N ASP A 25 -19.49 -9.89 16.84
CA ASP A 25 -18.70 -9.79 18.06
C ASP A 25 -17.28 -9.28 17.77
N LEU A 26 -16.65 -9.79 16.71
CA LEU A 26 -15.34 -9.34 16.27
C LEU A 26 -15.37 -7.86 15.86
N ILE A 27 -16.33 -7.45 15.03
CA ILE A 27 -16.48 -6.05 14.62
C ILE A 27 -16.71 -5.16 15.86
N SER A 28 -17.48 -5.63 16.83
CA SER A 28 -17.74 -4.91 18.08
C SER A 28 -16.48 -4.75 18.94
N LYS A 29 -15.63 -5.78 19.04
CA LYS A 29 -14.31 -5.69 19.69
C LYS A 29 -13.42 -4.62 19.04
N PHE A 30 -13.38 -4.59 17.70
CA PHE A 30 -12.65 -3.55 16.97
C PHE A 30 -13.24 -2.15 17.23
N LYS A 31 -14.57 -1.98 17.15
CA LYS A 31 -15.23 -0.69 17.45
C LYS A 31 -14.92 -0.21 18.88
N ALA A 32 -14.98 -1.10 19.87
CA ALA A 32 -14.70 -0.76 21.26
C ALA A 32 -13.25 -0.35 21.48
N ASN A 33 -12.29 -1.11 20.93
CA ASN A 33 -10.86 -0.81 21.07
C ASN A 33 -10.43 0.43 20.28
N LEU A 34 -11.13 0.75 19.19
CA LEU A 34 -10.89 1.94 18.36
C LEU A 34 -11.57 3.20 18.90
N SER A 35 -12.63 3.05 19.70
CA SER A 35 -13.34 4.17 20.34
C SER A 35 -12.82 4.51 21.73
N ASP A 36 -11.92 3.68 22.29
CA ASP A 36 -11.29 3.95 23.58
C ASP A 36 -10.45 5.24 23.49
N GLY A 37 -10.51 6.10 24.52
CA GLY A 37 -10.03 7.49 24.48
C GLY A 37 -8.52 7.66 24.24
N ASP A 38 -7.75 6.56 24.20
CA ASP A 38 -6.33 6.49 23.88
C ASP A 38 -6.05 6.01 22.45
N CYS A 39 -7.06 5.93 21.58
CA CYS A 39 -6.86 5.36 20.24
C CYS A 39 -6.09 6.32 19.32
N LYS A 40 -4.78 6.11 19.30
CA LYS A 40 -3.82 6.81 18.44
C LYS A 40 -4.03 6.51 16.95
N TYR A 41 -4.64 5.36 16.62
CA TYR A 41 -4.79 4.86 15.26
C TYR A 41 -6.08 5.41 14.61
N CYS A 42 -5.95 6.03 13.44
CA CYS A 42 -7.12 6.43 12.67
C CYS A 42 -7.70 5.19 12.00
N SER A 43 -8.99 4.91 12.18
CA SER A 43 -9.62 3.73 11.59
C SER A 43 -10.91 4.05 10.86
N LYS A 44 -11.20 3.31 9.80
CA LYS A 44 -12.52 3.28 9.15
C LYS A 44 -13.04 1.86 9.20
N ILE A 45 -14.26 1.70 9.73
CA ILE A 45 -14.99 0.43 9.75
C ILE A 45 -16.23 0.61 8.89
N VAL A 46 -16.40 -0.26 7.90
CA VAL A 46 -17.59 -0.34 7.06
C VAL A 46 -17.97 -1.81 6.95
N ASP A 47 -19.05 -2.20 7.61
CA ASP A 47 -19.52 -3.59 7.72
C ASP A 47 -18.40 -4.55 8.15
N GLY A 48 -17.99 -5.47 7.27
CA GLY A 48 -16.89 -6.42 7.52
C GLY A 48 -15.49 -5.91 7.16
N HIS A 49 -15.35 -4.68 6.64
CA HIS A 49 -14.07 -4.11 6.24
C HIS A 49 -13.58 -3.09 7.26
N ILE A 50 -12.39 -3.34 7.79
CA ILE A 50 -11.75 -2.50 8.81
C ILE A 50 -10.40 -2.03 8.26
N VAL A 51 -10.23 -0.73 8.17
CA VAL A 51 -8.99 -0.10 7.72
C VAL A 51 -8.37 0.62 8.89
N ILE A 52 -7.12 0.28 9.23
CA ILE A 52 -6.37 0.85 10.34
C ILE A 52 -5.15 1.59 9.78
N ASP A 53 -5.09 2.89 10.03
CA ASP A 53 -3.98 3.77 9.70
C ASP A 53 -3.04 3.96 10.89
N VAL A 54 -1.76 4.18 10.58
CA VAL A 54 -0.72 4.62 11.54
C VAL A 54 -1.16 5.91 12.25
N PRO A 55 -0.78 6.09 13.54
CA PRO A 55 -1.10 7.28 14.29
C PRO A 55 -0.71 8.60 13.61
N LYS A 56 -1.54 9.64 13.77
CA LYS A 56 -1.35 10.92 13.07
C LYS A 56 0.03 11.56 13.34
N ASN A 57 0.58 11.37 14.53
CA ASN A 57 1.89 11.90 14.94
C ASN A 57 3.07 11.18 14.27
N GLU A 58 2.89 9.93 13.84
CA GLU A 58 3.94 9.09 13.24
C GLU A 58 3.69 8.83 11.74
N ASN A 59 2.56 9.30 11.25
CA ASN A 59 2.15 9.16 9.87
C ASN A 59 3.05 9.99 8.93
N HIS A 60 3.62 9.33 7.94
CA HIS A 60 4.40 9.92 6.86
C HIS A 60 3.92 9.41 5.50
N PHE A 61 4.49 9.94 4.43
CA PHE A 61 4.07 9.61 3.07
C PHE A 61 4.09 8.10 2.79
N TRP A 62 5.17 7.41 3.18
CA TRP A 62 5.29 5.95 3.03
C TRP A 62 4.67 5.09 4.14
N SER A 63 3.83 5.66 5.02
CA SER A 63 3.24 4.88 6.11
C SER A 63 2.29 3.81 5.55
N PRO A 64 2.39 2.57 6.04
CA PRO A 64 1.51 1.49 5.63
C PRO A 64 0.09 1.71 6.18
N GLN A 65 -0.84 0.98 5.60
CA GLN A 65 -2.21 0.85 6.06
C GLN A 65 -2.54 -0.64 6.17
N LEU A 66 -3.19 -1.02 7.27
CA LEU A 66 -3.66 -2.39 7.48
C LEU A 66 -5.14 -2.46 7.10
N ASN A 67 -5.45 -3.21 6.06
CA ASN A 67 -6.83 -3.52 5.67
C ASN A 67 -7.18 -4.91 6.19
N ILE A 68 -8.27 -5.01 6.93
CA ILE A 68 -8.79 -6.24 7.51
C ILE A 68 -10.17 -6.46 6.90
N GLU A 69 -10.43 -7.68 6.51
CA GLU A 69 -11.71 -8.15 5.99
C GLU A 69 -12.14 -9.35 6.83
N ILE A 70 -13.35 -9.25 7.37
CA ILE A 70 -13.96 -10.26 8.23
C ILE A 70 -15.08 -10.92 7.42
N GLU A 71 -14.92 -12.20 7.09
CA GLU A 71 -15.88 -13.00 6.35
C GLU A 71 -16.47 -14.10 7.22
N GLN A 72 -17.79 -14.13 7.38
CA GLN A 72 -18.49 -15.24 8.03
C GLN A 72 -18.54 -16.45 7.10
N THR A 73 -18.08 -17.61 7.58
CA THR A 73 -18.11 -18.88 6.81
C THR A 73 -19.18 -19.82 7.33
N ASP A 74 -19.48 -19.77 8.63
CA ASP A 74 -20.51 -20.56 9.31
C ASP A 74 -21.03 -19.79 10.53
N ILE A 75 -22.06 -20.30 11.23
CA ILE A 75 -22.70 -19.62 12.38
C ILE A 75 -21.67 -19.20 13.44
N ASP A 76 -20.72 -20.08 13.76
CA ASP A 76 -19.68 -19.86 14.78
C ASP A 76 -18.26 -19.79 14.19
N LYS A 77 -18.11 -19.61 12.86
CA LYS A 77 -16.79 -19.60 12.21
C LYS A 77 -16.62 -18.39 11.30
N THR A 78 -15.55 -17.65 11.57
CA THR A 78 -15.21 -16.42 10.86
C THR A 78 -13.77 -16.47 10.37
N ILE A 79 -13.56 -15.96 9.17
CA ILE A 79 -12.25 -15.81 8.55
C ILE A 79 -11.84 -14.34 8.61
N VAL A 80 -10.70 -14.06 9.22
CA VAL A 80 -10.07 -12.74 9.22
C VAL A 80 -8.95 -12.73 8.19
N LYS A 81 -9.09 -11.90 7.16
CA LYS A 81 -8.07 -11.65 6.14
C LYS A 81 -7.44 -10.29 6.40
N GLY A 82 -6.12 -10.24 6.48
CA GLY A 82 -5.37 -8.99 6.59
C GLY A 82 -4.51 -8.74 5.36
N LEU A 83 -4.45 -7.49 4.92
CA LEU A 83 -3.66 -7.00 3.80
C LEU A 83 -2.95 -5.70 4.19
N PHE A 84 -1.62 -5.74 4.18
CA PHE A 84 -0.82 -4.52 4.28
C PHE A 84 -0.65 -3.87 2.91
N GLY A 85 -0.93 -2.57 2.83
CA GLY A 85 -0.78 -1.80 1.59
C GLY A 85 -0.29 -0.37 1.85
N PRO A 86 0.29 0.29 0.83
CA PRO A 86 0.54 1.72 0.90
C PRO A 86 -0.79 2.49 0.81
N LYS A 87 -0.78 3.74 1.29
CA LYS A 87 -1.94 4.62 1.12
C LYS A 87 -2.24 4.88 -0.36
N PRO A 88 -3.52 5.01 -0.77
CA PRO A 88 -3.89 5.25 -2.17
C PRO A 88 -3.15 6.42 -2.81
N GLN A 89 -2.91 7.49 -2.05
CA GLN A 89 -2.15 8.67 -2.48
C GLN A 89 -0.73 8.37 -2.99
N VAL A 90 -0.03 7.40 -2.37
CA VAL A 90 1.34 7.04 -2.76
C VAL A 90 1.33 6.36 -4.11
N TRP A 91 0.37 5.45 -4.31
CA TRP A 91 0.20 4.74 -5.56
C TRP A 91 -0.21 5.68 -6.68
N THR A 92 -1.17 6.58 -6.43
CA THR A 92 -1.61 7.56 -7.42
C THR A 92 -0.46 8.48 -7.84
N LEU A 93 0.36 8.97 -6.89
CA LEU A 93 1.52 9.79 -7.22
C LEU A 93 2.55 9.03 -8.07
N PHE A 94 2.83 7.78 -7.69
CA PHE A 94 3.74 6.93 -8.45
C PHE A 94 3.24 6.73 -9.88
N MET A 95 1.97 6.36 -10.05
CA MET A 95 1.35 6.19 -11.37
C MET A 95 1.40 7.50 -12.17
N PHE A 96 1.08 8.64 -11.56
CA PHE A 96 1.10 9.94 -12.22
C PHE A 96 2.48 10.25 -12.81
N PHE A 97 3.56 10.11 -12.02
CA PHE A 97 4.90 10.35 -12.54
C PHE A 97 5.31 9.34 -13.62
N HIS A 98 4.91 8.07 -13.53
CA HIS A 98 5.19 7.09 -14.59
C HIS A 98 4.50 7.50 -15.89
N PHE A 99 3.23 7.90 -15.83
CA PHE A 99 2.53 8.42 -17.01
C PHE A 99 3.16 9.69 -17.56
N ALA A 100 3.57 10.63 -16.70
CA ALA A 100 4.26 11.84 -17.13
C ALA A 100 5.56 11.52 -17.89
N VAL A 101 6.37 10.59 -17.35
CA VAL A 101 7.61 10.13 -18.01
C VAL A 101 7.30 9.39 -19.31
N ALA A 102 6.27 8.54 -19.36
CA ALA A 102 5.87 7.82 -20.58
C ALA A 102 5.42 8.78 -21.69
N VAL A 103 4.56 9.74 -21.35
CA VAL A 103 4.05 10.75 -22.30
C VAL A 103 5.20 11.63 -22.79
N ALA A 104 6.09 12.07 -21.89
CA ALA A 104 7.29 12.80 -22.27
C ALA A 104 8.19 11.96 -23.19
N PHE A 105 8.40 10.68 -22.90
CA PHE A 105 9.22 9.80 -23.71
C PHE A 105 8.69 9.68 -25.14
N ILE A 106 7.39 9.45 -25.30
CA ILE A 106 6.75 9.40 -26.62
C ILE A 106 6.88 10.75 -27.33
N GLY A 107 6.59 11.86 -26.64
CA GLY A 107 6.68 13.21 -27.22
C GLY A 107 8.09 13.56 -27.71
N PHE A 108 9.11 13.32 -26.88
CA PHE A 108 10.51 13.57 -27.26
C PHE A 108 11.04 12.55 -28.28
N ALA A 109 10.55 11.30 -28.28
CA ALA A 109 10.89 10.32 -29.31
C ALA A 109 10.35 10.73 -30.68
N VAL A 110 9.10 11.19 -30.75
CA VAL A 110 8.52 11.75 -31.97
C VAL A 110 9.28 13.01 -32.40
N MET A 111 9.59 13.91 -31.47
CA MET A 111 10.38 15.12 -31.77
C MET A 111 11.78 14.77 -32.32
N ALA A 112 12.48 13.83 -31.71
CA ALA A 112 13.78 13.35 -32.17
C ALA A 112 13.68 12.75 -33.57
N TYR A 113 12.66 11.92 -33.82
CA TYR A 113 12.41 11.33 -35.14
C TYR A 113 12.13 12.38 -36.21
N VAL A 114 11.29 13.38 -35.92
CA VAL A 114 10.98 14.47 -36.85
C VAL A 114 12.22 15.31 -37.15
N GLN A 115 12.98 15.71 -36.13
CA GLN A 115 14.21 16.49 -36.32
C GLN A 115 15.27 15.69 -37.11
N TRP A 116 15.42 14.40 -36.81
CA TRP A 116 16.28 13.51 -37.58
C TRP A 116 15.86 13.40 -39.05
N SER A 117 14.57 13.23 -39.32
CA SER A 117 14.01 13.17 -40.67
C SER A 117 14.19 14.49 -41.45
N LEU A 118 14.04 15.62 -40.76
CA LEU A 118 14.27 16.96 -41.32
C LEU A 118 15.76 17.35 -41.41
N LYS A 119 16.68 16.46 -41.00
CA LYS A 119 18.13 16.73 -40.93
C LYS A 119 18.48 17.98 -40.12
N THR A 120 17.68 18.29 -39.10
CA THR A 120 17.96 19.36 -38.13
C THR A 120 18.63 18.78 -36.89
N ASP A 121 19.14 19.66 -36.01
CA ASP A 121 19.75 19.20 -34.76
C ASP A 121 18.70 18.50 -33.88
N PHE A 122 18.96 17.23 -33.57
CA PHE A 122 18.11 16.36 -32.76
C PHE A 122 18.77 15.94 -31.44
N SER A 123 19.95 16.49 -31.13
CA SER A 123 20.79 16.07 -29.99
C SER A 123 20.08 16.23 -28.65
N LEU A 124 19.34 17.32 -28.46
CA LEU A 124 18.57 17.58 -27.23
C LEU A 124 17.44 16.58 -27.05
N ALA A 125 16.63 16.37 -28.09
CA ALA A 125 15.51 15.43 -28.05
C ALA A 125 15.99 14.00 -27.78
N LEU A 126 17.08 13.59 -28.45
CA LEU A 126 17.70 12.28 -28.23
C LEU A 126 18.23 12.11 -26.81
N THR A 127 18.91 13.13 -26.27
CA THR A 127 19.44 13.09 -24.89
C THR A 127 18.32 12.88 -23.89
N ILE A 128 17.18 13.56 -24.05
CA ILE A 128 16.02 13.41 -23.18
C ILE A 128 15.40 12.01 -23.33
N VAL A 129 15.26 11.50 -24.56
CA VAL A 129 14.75 10.14 -24.81
C VAL A 129 15.61 9.09 -24.10
N ILE A 130 16.93 9.25 -24.08
CA ILE A 130 17.85 8.34 -23.38
C ILE A 130 17.78 8.52 -21.86
N ALA A 131 17.61 9.76 -21.38
CA ALA A 131 17.55 10.07 -19.95
C ALA A 131 16.26 9.56 -19.27
N LEU A 132 15.11 9.60 -19.96
CA LEU A 132 13.81 9.26 -19.36
C LEU A 132 13.71 7.80 -18.86
N PRO A 133 14.20 6.76 -19.56
CA PRO A 133 14.29 5.40 -19.03
C PRO A 133 15.14 5.31 -17.75
N ILE A 134 16.22 6.09 -17.64
CA ILE A 134 17.06 6.13 -16.44
C ILE A 134 16.24 6.70 -15.27
N VAL A 135 15.52 7.81 -15.49
CA VAL A 135 14.61 8.39 -14.50
C VAL A 135 13.53 7.39 -14.06
N TRP A 136 12.95 6.65 -15.00
CA TRP A 136 11.97 5.60 -14.70
C TRP A 136 12.52 4.53 -13.75
N VAL A 137 13.74 4.06 -14.02
CA VAL A 137 14.41 3.07 -13.16
C VAL A 137 14.72 3.67 -11.78
N LEU A 138 15.20 4.90 -11.69
CA LEU A 138 15.44 5.58 -10.42
C LEU A 138 14.17 5.69 -9.57
N MET A 139 13.03 6.00 -10.20
CA MET A 139 11.75 6.03 -9.50
C MET A 139 11.36 4.68 -8.89
N TYR A 140 11.65 3.57 -9.56
CA TYR A 140 11.42 2.23 -9.02
C TYR A 140 12.23 1.99 -7.73
N PHE A 141 13.50 2.41 -7.71
CA PHE A 141 14.34 2.31 -6.51
C PHE A 141 13.84 3.19 -5.37
N LEU A 142 13.42 4.43 -5.66
CA LEU A 142 12.82 5.32 -4.67
C LEU A 142 11.56 4.72 -4.04
N GLY A 143 10.70 4.10 -4.85
CA GLY A 143 9.52 3.38 -4.36
C GLY A 143 9.88 2.20 -3.45
N ARG A 144 10.92 1.44 -3.78
CA ARG A 144 11.40 0.32 -2.97
C ARG A 144 12.03 0.79 -1.64
N LEU A 145 12.84 1.85 -1.66
CA LEU A 145 13.46 2.41 -0.46
C LEU A 145 12.40 2.96 0.51
N GLY A 146 11.42 3.69 0.00
CA GLY A 146 10.32 4.20 0.80
C GLY A 146 9.48 3.10 1.45
N LYS A 147 9.35 1.92 0.84
CA LYS A 147 8.69 0.78 1.50
C LYS A 147 9.41 0.36 2.78
N SER A 148 10.74 0.38 2.80
CA SER A 148 11.54 -0.07 3.94
C SER A 148 11.31 0.77 5.20
N THR A 149 10.96 2.05 5.08
CA THR A 149 10.69 2.92 6.23
C THR A 149 9.39 2.56 6.95
N GLY A 150 8.46 1.85 6.28
CA GLY A 150 7.17 1.46 6.86
C GLY A 150 7.18 0.13 7.62
N ASN A 151 8.26 -0.66 7.57
CA ASN A 151 8.26 -2.02 8.13
C ASN A 151 7.97 -2.04 9.64
N LYS A 152 8.57 -1.13 10.40
CA LYS A 152 8.32 -1.01 11.85
C LYS A 152 6.84 -0.70 12.15
N GLN A 153 6.23 0.17 11.35
CA GLN A 153 4.82 0.52 11.47
C GLN A 153 3.90 -0.65 11.09
N MET A 154 4.32 -1.54 10.17
CA MET A 154 3.58 -2.76 9.85
C MET A 154 3.53 -3.72 11.04
N ASP A 155 4.65 -3.89 11.75
CA ASP A 155 4.73 -4.72 12.95
C ASP A 155 3.85 -4.15 14.07
N GLU A 156 3.88 -2.83 14.28
CA GLU A 156 3.03 -2.15 15.27
C GLU A 156 1.54 -2.33 14.98
N LEU A 157 1.11 -2.17 13.72
CA LEU A 157 -0.27 -2.42 13.28
C LEU A 157 -0.68 -3.89 13.47
N TYR A 158 0.22 -4.83 13.18
CA TYR A 158 -0.03 -6.26 13.41
C TYR A 158 -0.23 -6.58 14.89
N GLN A 159 0.65 -6.04 15.75
CA GLN A 159 0.54 -6.21 17.21
C GLN A 159 -0.74 -5.58 17.77
N PHE A 160 -1.13 -4.41 17.26
CA PHE A 160 -2.39 -3.76 17.63
C PHE A 160 -3.60 -4.64 17.30
N MET A 161 -3.65 -5.20 16.08
CA MET A 161 -4.70 -6.13 15.68
C MET A 161 -4.71 -7.38 16.57
N MET A 162 -3.55 -8.01 16.82
CA MET A 162 -3.48 -9.22 17.62
C MET A 162 -3.98 -9.01 19.05
N LYS A 163 -3.60 -7.87 19.67
CA LYS A 163 -4.13 -7.48 20.99
C LYS A 163 -5.64 -7.27 20.99
N THR A 164 -6.20 -6.76 19.90
CA THR A 164 -7.66 -6.57 19.77
C THR A 164 -8.38 -7.90 19.65
N LEU A 165 -7.81 -8.87 18.94
CA LEU A 165 -8.39 -10.21 18.74
C LEU A 165 -8.28 -11.11 19.98
N GLN A 166 -7.30 -10.87 20.85
CA GLN A 166 -7.10 -11.64 22.10
C GLN A 166 -7.92 -11.09 23.29
N LYS A 167 -8.56 -9.93 23.13
CA LYS A 167 -9.42 -9.31 24.14
C LYS A 167 -10.82 -9.92 24.07
#